data_AF-A0A4Q9NK73-F1
#
_entry.id   AF-A0A4Q9NK73-F1
#
_cell.length_a   1.000
_cell.length_b   1.000
_cell.length_c   1.000
_cell.angle_alpha   90.00
_cell.angle_beta   90.00
_cell.angle_gamma   90.00
#
_symmetry.space_group_name_H-M   'P 1'
#
loop_
_entity.id
_entity.type
_entity.pdbx_description
1 polymer ?
#
loop_
_entity_poly.entity_id
_entity_poly.type
_entity_poly.pdbx_seq_one_letter_code
_entity_poly.pdbx_strand_id
1 'polypeptide(L)'
;MSDFGAPPVIPTQLQQYNSYVVDPQWQRKFSIIWAAGIGLAVLVSIPHVARALKTRRLLRGLITGVLEDTKTRGYTPVGSANVEPRSSRRPFSAIWETLWSATLWSLPGLELGMGQSASLFVFLIVIAAYLILLIACITMHVPLITNPNRAGFLALAQFPIVFLFATKNSILSLLLGPGNGYEKLNYIHRWAGRGMFIGATVHGALWINNHIVFGLPIIGQQKETSGVAAYGVLCVLVLTSFRPIRRLFYQSFFIIHVLGYVAFFVTICYHTIYASPWIFPPLAFYGFDILLRMFRYRIKDATLVHVDNNMTLIHVHDCDDGWVAGQHVRLRVFFSGRIFESHPLTIVNAPSSNSCLPGGTMTLAARAIGDWSRHLNQYALAEQERNHEKDEQPGVPVQVMIDGPYGGSSVDLGDYESVLLVAGGSGITFTLGMLDDIVARCIKLGRPNGEKTRRIEFAWCVRSYGAIHWFAPMLMDIATAVADTSLDLHISVYVTCLCNPENVPPIPNMDVTVCPRPSVTTLLRDLVTPPPPSLSRKSESLDSDSKSLEFDEGAHEICASSRLKWVGLGGGVGVCAAGPESLTRAAHNAVARVSLTRGVELGGIALHTELFAI
;
A
#
# COMPACT_ATOMS: atom_id res chain seq x y z
N MET A 1 40.32 -8.96 61.76
CA MET A 1 39.34 -8.64 60.71
C MET A 1 39.68 -7.26 60.19
N SER A 2 40.37 -7.18 59.04
CA SER A 2 40.76 -5.92 58.42
C SER A 2 39.57 -5.39 57.61
N ASP A 3 38.93 -4.37 58.17
CA ASP A 3 37.88 -3.58 57.51
C ASP A 3 38.55 -2.68 56.46
N PHE A 4 38.58 -3.13 55.21
CA PHE A 4 39.04 -2.31 54.10
C PHE A 4 37.94 -1.28 53.83
N GLY A 5 38.10 -0.08 54.42
CA GLY A 5 37.18 1.03 54.27
C GLY A 5 36.79 1.30 52.81
N ALA A 6 35.61 1.90 52.64
CA ALA A 6 35.01 2.13 51.33
C ALA A 6 35.99 2.80 50.35
N PRO A 7 36.09 2.31 49.10
CA PRO A 7 37.03 2.84 48.14
C PRO A 7 36.80 4.34 47.89
N PRO A 8 37.86 5.14 47.71
CA PRO A 8 37.75 6.58 47.50
C PRO A 8 36.91 6.87 46.25
N VAL A 9 35.85 7.65 46.41
CA VAL A 9 34.99 8.09 45.31
C VAL A 9 35.64 9.31 44.65
N ILE A 10 36.07 9.16 43.41
CA ILE A 10 36.63 10.26 42.62
C ILE A 10 35.54 11.34 42.44
N PRO A 11 35.81 12.62 42.77
CA PRO A 11 34.88 13.72 42.55
C PRO A 11 34.40 13.75 41.09
N THR A 12 33.12 14.04 40.88
CA THR A 12 32.48 14.01 39.55
C THR A 12 33.20 14.87 38.51
N GLN A 13 33.90 15.93 38.92
CA GLN A 13 34.68 16.80 38.04
C GLN A 13 35.97 16.15 37.50
N LEU A 14 36.48 15.11 38.18
CA LEU A 14 37.72 14.40 37.83
C LEU A 14 37.48 13.03 37.18
N GLN A 15 36.22 12.61 37.05
CA GLN A 15 35.88 11.34 36.42
C GLN A 15 36.09 11.42 34.89
N GLN A 16 36.93 10.54 34.36
CA GLN A 16 37.10 10.40 32.92
C GLN A 16 35.85 9.81 32.26
N TYR A 17 35.53 10.30 31.07
CA TYR A 17 34.36 9.86 30.32
C TYR A 17 34.49 8.38 29.90
N ASN A 18 33.70 7.50 30.52
CA ASN A 18 33.66 6.09 30.14
C ASN A 18 32.56 5.83 29.10
N SER A 19 32.97 5.77 27.84
CA SER A 19 32.06 5.52 26.70
C SER A 19 31.26 4.23 26.84
N TYR A 20 31.85 3.16 27.39
CA TYR A 20 31.17 1.87 27.55
C TYR A 20 30.10 1.84 28.65
N VAL A 21 30.05 2.84 29.52
CA VAL A 21 29.03 2.98 30.58
C VAL A 21 28.00 4.03 30.19
N VAL A 22 28.45 5.18 29.71
CA VAL A 22 27.58 6.31 29.37
C VAL A 22 26.90 6.10 28.04
N ASP A 23 27.59 5.58 27.01
CA ASP A 23 27.04 5.52 25.66
C ASP A 23 25.83 4.56 25.52
N PRO A 24 25.87 3.35 26.12
CA PRO A 24 24.73 2.46 26.13
C PRO A 24 23.47 3.05 26.79
N GLN A 25 23.60 3.98 27.73
CA GLN A 25 22.43 4.63 28.33
C GLN A 25 21.67 5.48 27.32
N TRP A 26 22.38 6.16 26.41
CA TRP A 26 21.71 6.92 25.34
C TRP A 26 21.16 6.01 24.25
N GLN A 27 21.81 4.88 24.00
CA GLN A 27 21.27 3.84 23.14
C GLN A 27 19.90 3.37 23.64
N ARG A 28 19.78 3.17 24.96
CA ARG A 28 18.51 2.86 25.64
C ARG A 28 17.53 4.03 25.58
N LYS A 29 17.97 5.27 25.86
CA LYS A 29 17.10 6.47 25.77
C LYS A 29 16.51 6.64 24.37
N PHE A 30 17.36 6.58 23.34
CA PHE A 30 16.92 6.61 21.94
C PHE A 30 15.85 5.54 21.69
N SER A 31 16.10 4.32 22.20
CA SER A 31 15.19 3.20 22.01
C SER A 31 13.85 3.35 22.71
N ILE A 32 13.85 3.87 23.93
CA ILE A 32 12.64 4.20 24.68
C ILE A 32 11.83 5.28 23.96
N ILE A 33 12.48 6.32 23.43
CA ILE A 33 11.79 7.44 22.79
C ILE A 33 11.07 6.99 21.51
N TRP A 34 11.74 6.27 20.60
CA TRP A 34 11.06 5.82 19.39
C TRP A 34 10.00 4.75 19.68
N ALA A 35 10.24 3.86 20.65
CA ALA A 35 9.25 2.86 21.07
C ALA A 35 8.01 3.52 21.70
N ALA A 36 8.19 4.57 22.51
CA ALA A 36 7.08 5.36 23.06
C ALA A 36 6.30 6.08 21.95
N GLY A 37 6.98 6.60 20.93
CA GLY A 37 6.35 7.19 19.75
C GLY A 37 5.47 6.18 19.00
N ILE A 38 5.93 4.94 18.83
CA ILE A 38 5.12 3.86 18.27
C ILE A 38 3.94 3.52 19.20
N GLY A 39 4.17 3.41 20.50
CA GLY A 39 3.11 3.16 21.49
C GLY A 39 1.99 4.21 21.39
N LEU A 40 2.35 5.50 21.28
CA LEU A 40 1.39 6.58 21.07
C LEU A 40 0.64 6.45 19.75
N ALA A 41 1.32 6.11 18.65
CA ALA A 41 0.67 5.89 17.35
C ALA A 41 -0.33 4.73 17.40
N VAL A 42 -0.01 3.66 18.13
CA VAL A 42 -0.93 2.53 18.37
C VAL A 42 -2.14 2.98 19.20
N LEU A 43 -1.93 3.76 20.27
CA LEU A 43 -3.02 4.29 21.08
C LEU A 43 -4.00 5.15 20.26
N VAL A 44 -3.48 6.01 19.39
CA VAL A 44 -4.29 6.83 18.46
C VAL A 44 -5.05 5.97 17.46
N SER A 45 -4.51 4.81 17.09
CA SER A 45 -5.11 3.88 16.11
C SER A 45 -6.19 2.96 16.71
N ILE A 46 -6.33 2.88 18.04
CA ILE A 46 -7.29 2.00 18.73
C ILE A 46 -8.73 2.12 18.19
N PRO A 47 -9.31 3.31 17.99
CA PRO A 47 -10.68 3.42 17.49
C PRO A 47 -10.86 2.85 16.08
N HIS A 48 -9.82 2.93 15.24
CA HIS A 48 -9.85 2.37 13.90
C HIS A 48 -9.73 0.84 13.94
N VAL A 49 -8.82 0.31 14.76
CA VAL A 49 -8.66 -1.12 15.00
C VAL A 49 -9.93 -1.74 15.58
N ALA A 50 -10.56 -1.09 16.56
CA ALA A 50 -11.81 -1.55 17.18
C ALA A 50 -12.95 -1.64 16.14
N ARG A 51 -13.06 -0.67 15.23
CA ARG A 51 -14.03 -0.72 14.12
C ARG A 51 -13.71 -1.87 13.16
N ALA A 52 -12.45 -2.06 12.79
CA ALA A 52 -12.02 -3.14 11.90
C ALA A 52 -12.19 -4.54 12.51
N LEU A 53 -12.07 -4.67 13.84
CA LEU A 53 -12.39 -5.89 14.57
C LEU A 53 -13.89 -6.18 14.56
N LYS A 54 -14.72 -5.14 14.77
CA LYS A 54 -16.18 -5.28 14.72
C LYS A 54 -16.68 -5.78 13.36
N THR A 55 -16.09 -5.30 12.27
CA THR A 55 -16.40 -5.74 10.90
C THR A 55 -15.66 -7.03 10.49
N ARG A 56 -14.91 -7.66 11.41
CA ARG A 56 -14.06 -8.84 11.18
C ARG A 56 -13.02 -8.68 10.05
N ARG A 57 -12.79 -7.47 9.55
CA ARG A 57 -11.85 -7.17 8.45
C ARG A 57 -10.39 -7.29 8.89
N LEU A 58 -10.09 -6.99 10.16
CA LEU A 58 -8.71 -6.99 10.68
C LEU A 58 -8.09 -8.41 10.75
N LEU A 59 -8.89 -9.41 11.14
CA LEU A 59 -8.41 -10.77 11.37
C LEU A 59 -8.51 -11.67 10.13
N ARG A 60 -9.21 -11.21 9.09
CA ARG A 60 -9.43 -12.00 7.86
C ARG A 60 -8.11 -12.23 7.15
N GLY A 61 -7.74 -13.50 6.99
CA GLY A 61 -6.49 -13.91 6.31
C GLY A 61 -5.19 -13.69 7.09
N LEU A 62 -5.25 -13.24 8.35
CA LEU A 62 -4.06 -12.90 9.14
C LEU A 62 -3.18 -14.12 9.46
N ILE A 63 -3.79 -15.23 9.89
CA ILE A 63 -3.08 -16.45 10.30
C ILE A 63 -3.11 -17.49 9.19
N THR A 64 -4.27 -17.69 8.57
CA THR A 64 -4.50 -18.79 7.61
C THR A 64 -4.24 -18.42 6.16
N GLY A 65 -4.07 -17.14 5.84
CA GLY A 65 -3.93 -16.65 4.47
C GLY A 65 -5.23 -16.82 3.67
N VAL A 66 -5.09 -17.06 2.36
CA VAL A 66 -6.20 -17.42 1.46
C VAL A 66 -6.77 -18.78 1.87
N LEU A 67 -8.10 -18.87 1.89
CA LEU A 67 -8.88 -20.01 2.36
C LEU A 67 -9.85 -20.46 1.27
N GLU A 68 -10.18 -21.75 1.31
CA GLU A 68 -11.29 -22.33 0.56
C GLU A 68 -12.49 -22.40 1.51
N ASP A 69 -13.66 -21.93 1.07
CA ASP A 69 -14.87 -22.12 1.86
C ASP A 69 -15.46 -23.49 1.54
N THR A 70 -14.98 -24.52 2.25
CA THR A 70 -15.51 -25.89 2.15
C THR A 70 -16.98 -26.01 2.57
N LYS A 71 -17.55 -24.96 3.18
CA LYS A 71 -18.99 -24.89 3.42
C LYS A 71 -19.61 -24.15 2.26
N THR A 72 -20.15 -24.91 1.29
CA THR A 72 -21.19 -24.42 0.39
C THR A 72 -22.35 -23.88 1.23
N ARG A 73 -22.28 -22.61 1.64
CA ARG A 73 -23.43 -21.87 2.11
C ARG A 73 -24.27 -21.64 0.88
N GLY A 74 -25.20 -22.57 0.64
CA GLY A 74 -26.30 -22.38 -0.27
C GLY A 74 -26.90 -21.01 0.01
N TYR A 75 -26.73 -20.11 -0.96
CA TYR A 75 -27.20 -18.74 -0.88
C TYR A 75 -28.71 -18.76 -0.86
N THR A 76 -29.30 -18.26 0.22
CA THR A 76 -30.68 -17.79 0.20
C THR A 76 -30.61 -16.31 -0.17
N PRO A 77 -31.10 -15.90 -1.36
CA PRO A 77 -31.29 -14.48 -1.63
C PRO A 77 -32.17 -13.91 -0.53
N VAL A 78 -31.61 -12.97 0.24
CA VAL A 78 -32.45 -12.09 1.05
C VAL A 78 -33.30 -11.34 0.03
N GLY A 79 -34.62 -11.43 0.16
CA GLY A 79 -35.55 -10.78 -0.76
C GLY A 79 -35.15 -9.32 -0.97
N SER A 80 -35.41 -8.85 -2.18
CA SER A 80 -35.16 -7.51 -2.75
C SER A 80 -35.90 -6.37 -2.02
N ALA A 81 -36.03 -6.45 -0.69
CA ALA A 81 -36.37 -5.31 0.13
C ALA A 81 -35.15 -4.37 0.11
N ASN A 82 -35.26 -3.29 -0.68
CA ASN A 82 -34.30 -2.19 -0.67
C ASN A 82 -34.17 -1.67 0.77
N VAL A 83 -33.12 -2.10 1.49
CA VAL A 83 -32.85 -1.62 2.84
C VAL A 83 -32.33 -0.20 2.72
N GLU A 84 -33.09 0.75 3.27
CA GLU A 84 -32.67 2.14 3.23
C GLU A 84 -31.36 2.35 4.04
N PRO A 85 -30.36 3.03 3.45
CA PRO A 85 -29.12 3.38 4.12
C PRO A 85 -29.34 4.20 5.38
N ARG A 86 -28.61 3.84 6.44
CA ARG A 86 -28.56 4.62 7.69
C ARG A 86 -27.94 6.00 7.46
N SER A 87 -28.75 7.05 7.59
CA SER A 87 -28.25 8.43 7.69
C SER A 87 -27.77 8.71 9.12
N SER A 88 -26.49 9.01 9.29
CA SER A 88 -25.93 9.41 10.59
C SER A 88 -24.76 10.36 10.37
N ARG A 89 -24.88 11.58 10.93
CA ARG A 89 -23.82 12.60 10.92
C ARG A 89 -22.73 12.23 11.92
N ARG A 90 -21.46 12.34 11.52
CA ARG A 90 -20.30 12.08 12.38
C ARG A 90 -19.45 13.35 12.55
N PRO A 91 -19.85 14.31 13.41
CA PRO A 91 -19.21 15.63 13.44
C PRO A 91 -17.73 15.55 13.84
N PHE A 92 -17.38 14.71 14.81
CA PHE A 92 -15.99 14.60 15.28
C PHE A 92 -15.07 13.91 14.27
N SER A 93 -15.49 12.81 13.65
CA SER A 93 -14.68 12.15 12.61
C SER A 93 -14.60 13.01 11.36
N ALA A 94 -15.67 13.75 11.00
CA ALA A 94 -15.66 14.69 9.90
C ALA A 94 -14.61 15.78 10.08
N ILE A 95 -14.53 16.39 11.27
CA ILE A 95 -13.49 17.39 11.60
C ILE A 95 -12.10 16.76 11.50
N TRP A 96 -11.90 15.59 12.10
CA TRP A 96 -10.59 14.92 12.09
C TRP A 96 -10.14 14.53 10.69
N GLU A 97 -11.01 13.91 9.89
CA GLU A 97 -10.74 13.50 8.51
C GLU A 97 -10.47 14.72 7.62
N THR A 98 -11.18 15.83 7.84
CA THR A 98 -10.99 17.07 7.09
C THR A 98 -9.69 17.80 7.49
N LEU A 99 -9.31 17.79 8.77
CA LEU A 99 -8.00 18.29 9.19
C LEU A 99 -6.88 17.44 8.61
N TRP A 100 -7.05 16.11 8.62
CA TRP A 100 -6.10 15.19 8.03
C TRP A 100 -6.00 15.35 6.51
N SER A 101 -7.12 15.59 5.82
CA SER A 101 -7.15 15.78 4.37
C SER A 101 -6.37 17.01 3.93
N ALA A 102 -6.37 18.09 4.72
CA ALA A 102 -5.57 19.28 4.46
C ALA A 102 -4.05 19.00 4.49
N THR A 103 -3.61 17.99 5.26
CA THR A 103 -2.20 17.60 5.30
C THR A 103 -1.74 16.88 4.04
N LEU A 104 -2.65 16.42 3.16
CA LEU A 104 -2.32 15.67 1.94
C LEU A 104 -1.70 16.55 0.83
N TRP A 105 -1.56 17.86 1.05
CA TRP A 105 -0.98 18.76 0.06
C TRP A 105 0.48 18.41 -0.27
N SER A 106 0.81 18.37 -1.56
CA SER A 106 2.16 18.13 -2.06
C SER A 106 2.76 19.37 -2.73
N LEU A 107 4.03 19.67 -2.44
CA LEU A 107 4.76 20.76 -3.08
C LEU A 107 5.04 20.43 -4.57
N PRO A 108 4.73 21.34 -5.52
CA PRO A 108 5.07 21.15 -6.93
C PRO A 108 6.60 21.07 -7.12
N GLY A 109 7.09 20.10 -7.91
CA GLY A 109 8.47 20.06 -8.39
C GLY A 109 9.50 19.29 -7.55
N LEU A 110 9.19 18.90 -6.31
CA LEU A 110 10.06 18.02 -5.50
C LEU A 110 9.73 16.55 -5.77
N GLU A 111 10.35 15.97 -6.80
CA GLU A 111 10.30 14.53 -7.11
C GLU A 111 11.16 13.70 -6.15
N LEU A 112 10.91 13.82 -4.85
CA LEU A 112 11.51 12.91 -3.89
C LEU A 112 10.75 11.59 -3.97
N GLY A 113 11.29 10.65 -4.76
CA GLY A 113 10.74 9.30 -5.00
C GLY A 113 10.55 8.42 -3.76
N MET A 114 9.66 8.84 -2.87
CA MET A 114 9.42 8.30 -1.54
C MET A 114 7.94 7.93 -1.48
N GLY A 115 7.64 6.65 -1.24
CA GLY A 115 6.29 6.07 -1.32
C GLY A 115 5.20 6.96 -0.70
N GLN A 116 4.36 7.53 -1.57
CA GLN A 116 3.31 8.49 -1.23
C GLN A 116 2.06 7.75 -0.76
N SER A 117 2.03 7.40 0.52
CA SER A 117 0.85 6.78 1.15
C SER A 117 0.47 7.40 2.50
N ALA A 118 1.34 8.26 3.06
CA ALA A 118 1.03 9.20 4.11
C ALA A 118 1.08 10.62 3.53
N SER A 119 0.34 11.56 4.14
CA SER A 119 0.56 13.00 3.92
C SER A 119 2.06 13.28 3.86
N LEU A 120 2.56 13.84 2.74
CA LEU A 120 3.97 14.19 2.57
C LEU A 120 4.46 15.02 3.76
N PHE A 121 3.60 15.90 4.28
CA PHE A 121 3.85 16.73 5.44
C PHE A 121 4.04 15.91 6.73
N VAL A 122 3.13 15.00 7.05
CA VAL A 122 3.26 14.10 8.23
C VAL A 122 4.52 13.24 8.11
N PHE A 123 4.77 12.70 6.93
CA PHE A 123 5.99 11.95 6.62
C PHE A 123 7.26 12.77 6.89
N LEU A 124 7.31 14.02 6.41
CA LEU A 124 8.46 14.92 6.62
C LEU A 124 8.64 15.25 8.10
N ILE A 125 7.56 15.49 8.84
CA ILE A 125 7.62 15.73 10.29
C ILE A 125 8.18 14.51 11.02
N VAL A 126 7.65 13.31 10.74
CA VAL A 126 8.10 12.07 11.39
C VAL A 126 9.58 11.82 11.13
N ILE A 127 10.04 12.00 9.88
CA ILE A 127 11.45 11.81 9.54
C ILE A 127 12.32 12.91 10.14
N ALA A 128 11.90 14.16 10.10
CA ALA A 128 12.64 15.27 10.70
C ALA A 128 12.80 15.05 12.20
N ALA A 129 11.71 14.72 12.91
CA ALA A 129 11.75 14.40 14.33
C ALA A 129 12.68 13.21 14.62
N TYR A 130 12.62 12.15 13.81
CA TYR A 130 13.50 11.00 13.93
C TYR A 130 14.98 11.35 13.70
N LEU A 131 15.30 12.14 12.67
CA LEU A 131 16.67 12.57 12.38
C LEU A 131 17.21 13.53 13.44
N ILE A 132 16.39 14.47 13.91
CA ILE A 132 16.74 15.38 15.02
C ILE A 132 17.02 14.56 16.28
N LEU A 133 16.18 13.58 16.60
CA LEU A 133 16.39 12.68 17.74
C LEU A 133 17.70 11.91 17.60
N LEU A 134 17.99 11.35 16.42
CA LEU A 134 19.23 10.62 16.15
C LEU A 134 20.46 11.52 16.32
N ILE A 135 20.45 12.69 15.71
CA ILE A 135 21.56 13.66 15.79
C ILE A 135 21.75 14.12 17.23
N ALA A 136 20.67 14.49 17.93
CA ALA A 136 20.74 14.90 19.33
C ALA A 136 21.34 13.79 20.21
N CYS A 137 20.91 12.52 20.04
CA CYS A 137 21.48 11.42 20.81
C CYS A 137 22.95 11.13 20.47
N ILE A 138 23.42 11.51 19.28
CA ILE A 138 24.83 11.40 18.89
C ILE A 138 25.65 12.56 19.47
N THR A 139 25.16 13.80 19.47
CA THR A 139 25.98 14.99 19.74
C THR A 139 25.85 15.54 21.16
N MET A 140 24.76 15.24 21.89
CA MET A 140 24.51 15.83 23.20
C MET A 140 25.49 15.32 24.27
N HIS A 141 26.09 16.27 25.00
CA HIS A 141 26.93 16.02 26.19
C HIS A 141 28.08 15.02 25.96
N VAL A 142 28.71 15.03 24.77
CA VAL A 142 29.84 14.15 24.45
C VAL A 142 30.90 14.89 23.64
N PRO A 143 32.18 14.76 23.98
CA PRO A 143 33.26 15.23 23.12
C PRO A 143 33.43 14.25 21.95
N LEU A 144 32.74 14.51 20.83
CA LEU A 144 32.70 13.60 19.68
C LEU A 144 34.07 13.24 19.10
N ILE A 145 34.98 14.22 19.06
CA ILE A 145 36.33 14.01 18.49
C ILE A 145 37.10 12.99 19.32
N THR A 146 37.01 13.05 20.64
CA THR A 146 37.75 12.15 21.53
C THR A 146 36.99 10.85 21.82
N ASN A 147 35.66 10.83 21.70
CA ASN A 147 34.83 9.63 21.85
C ASN A 147 34.18 9.20 20.52
N PRO A 148 34.82 8.29 19.76
CA PRO A 148 34.25 7.78 18.51
C PRO A 148 33.10 6.78 18.73
N ASN A 149 32.95 6.19 19.93
CA ASN A 149 32.06 5.04 20.16
C ASN A 149 30.58 5.40 20.13
N ARG A 150 30.23 6.63 20.53
CA ARG A 150 28.86 7.14 20.60
C ARG A 150 28.06 6.88 19.33
N ALA A 151 28.62 7.26 18.18
CA ALA A 151 27.96 7.10 16.88
C ALA A 151 27.77 5.60 16.52
N GLY A 152 28.72 4.74 16.91
CA GLY A 152 28.64 3.30 16.72
C GLY A 152 27.53 2.65 17.55
N PHE A 153 27.39 3.02 18.83
CA PHE A 153 26.27 2.57 19.67
C PHE A 153 24.92 3.00 19.09
N LEU A 154 24.79 4.24 18.62
CA LEU A 154 23.54 4.70 18.00
C LEU A 154 23.26 4.05 16.64
N ALA A 155 24.30 3.62 15.90
CA ALA A 155 24.13 2.81 14.70
C ALA A 155 23.57 1.41 15.02
N LEU A 156 24.06 0.76 16.08
CA LEU A 156 23.52 -0.53 16.58
C LEU A 156 22.06 -0.39 17.05
N ALA A 157 21.71 0.75 17.65
CA ALA A 157 20.33 1.03 18.09
C ALA A 157 19.30 1.04 16.94
N GLN A 158 19.76 1.15 15.69
CA GLN A 158 18.88 1.16 14.51
C GLN A 158 18.42 -0.24 14.10
N PHE A 159 19.09 -1.31 14.55
CA PHE A 159 18.78 -2.67 14.13
C PHE A 159 17.30 -3.05 14.33
N PRO A 160 16.68 -2.82 15.51
CA PRO A 160 15.28 -3.15 15.70
C PRO A 160 14.36 -2.39 14.75
N ILE A 161 14.62 -1.09 14.52
CA ILE A 161 13.81 -0.23 13.65
C ILE A 161 13.89 -0.72 12.20
N VAL A 162 15.11 -0.97 11.69
CA VAL A 162 15.33 -1.42 10.32
C VAL A 162 14.56 -2.70 10.02
N PHE A 163 14.54 -3.67 10.94
CA PHE A 163 13.85 -4.95 10.71
C PHE A 163 12.35 -4.88 10.99
N LEU A 164 11.92 -4.16 12.03
CA LEU A 164 10.50 -4.01 12.37
C LEU A 164 9.68 -3.43 11.19
N PHE A 165 10.28 -2.50 10.45
CA PHE A 165 9.67 -1.85 9.28
C PHE A 165 10.06 -2.49 7.93
N ALA A 166 10.86 -3.57 7.93
CA ALA A 166 11.17 -4.37 6.74
C ALA A 166 10.24 -5.57 6.56
N THR A 167 9.76 -6.12 7.67
CA THR A 167 8.94 -7.35 7.69
C THR A 167 7.57 -7.12 7.05
N LYS A 168 7.09 -8.13 6.29
CA LYS A 168 5.81 -8.01 5.56
C LYS A 168 4.61 -8.28 6.46
N ASN A 169 4.74 -9.23 7.39
CA ASN A 169 3.75 -9.50 8.42
C ASN A 169 4.08 -8.76 9.74
N SER A 170 4.47 -7.49 9.64
CA SER A 170 4.80 -6.70 10.84
C SER A 170 3.58 -6.58 11.75
N ILE A 171 3.77 -6.84 13.05
CA ILE A 171 2.75 -6.64 14.09
C ILE A 171 2.23 -5.19 14.06
N LEU A 172 3.05 -4.23 13.63
CA LEU A 172 2.64 -2.84 13.49
C LEU A 172 1.53 -2.65 12.45
N SER A 173 1.52 -3.44 11.37
CA SER A 173 0.44 -3.36 10.38
C SER A 173 -0.90 -3.76 11.00
N LEU A 174 -0.90 -4.72 11.93
CA LEU A 174 -2.09 -5.11 12.69
C LEU A 174 -2.51 -4.01 13.68
N LEU A 175 -1.55 -3.43 14.41
CA LEU A 175 -1.82 -2.45 15.47
C LEU A 175 -2.21 -1.07 14.93
N LEU A 176 -1.76 -0.71 13.73
CA LEU A 176 -2.11 0.55 13.06
C LEU A 176 -3.41 0.44 12.24
N GLY A 177 -3.99 -0.76 12.12
CA GLY A 177 -5.26 -1.01 11.45
C GLY A 177 -5.15 -1.27 9.94
N PRO A 178 -6.28 -1.60 9.28
CA PRO A 178 -6.33 -1.96 7.87
C PRO A 178 -5.77 -0.86 6.97
N GLY A 179 -5.07 -1.27 5.92
CA GLY A 179 -4.51 -0.36 4.93
C GLY A 179 -3.30 0.45 5.38
N ASN A 180 -2.72 0.15 6.55
CA ASN A 180 -1.36 0.52 6.94
C ASN A 180 -0.41 -0.69 6.75
N GLY A 181 -0.32 -1.18 5.52
CA GLY A 181 0.53 -2.32 5.18
C GLY A 181 2.03 -2.02 5.24
N TYR A 182 2.84 -3.07 5.10
CA TYR A 182 4.30 -2.96 5.14
C TYR A 182 4.83 -2.02 4.05
N GLU A 183 4.16 -1.95 2.90
CA GLU A 183 4.52 -1.08 1.78
C GLU A 183 4.50 0.41 2.16
N LYS A 184 3.55 0.79 3.03
CA LYS A 184 3.39 2.17 3.50
C LYS A 184 4.36 2.54 4.59
N LEU A 185 4.80 1.58 5.40
CA LEU A 185 5.71 1.80 6.52
C LEU A 185 7.18 1.59 6.16
N ASN A 186 7.47 0.94 5.02
CA ASN A 186 8.83 0.60 4.59
C ASN A 186 9.75 1.82 4.40
N TYR A 187 9.20 3.04 4.29
CA TYR A 187 10.06 4.24 4.27
C TYR A 187 10.89 4.40 5.55
N ILE A 188 10.37 3.96 6.70
CA ILE A 188 11.08 4.04 7.97
C ILE A 188 12.28 3.11 7.94
N HIS A 189 12.14 1.89 7.40
CA HIS A 189 13.27 0.98 7.15
C HIS A 189 14.38 1.66 6.31
N ARG A 190 14.01 2.36 5.23
CA ARG A 190 14.97 3.06 4.36
C ARG A 190 15.68 4.21 5.08
N TRP A 191 14.95 5.03 5.83
CA TRP A 191 15.54 6.15 6.58
C TRP A 191 16.35 5.70 7.80
N ALA A 192 15.93 4.64 8.48
CA ALA A 192 16.70 4.03 9.55
C ALA A 192 18.00 3.40 9.03
N GLY A 193 17.97 2.73 7.87
CA GLY A 193 19.17 2.22 7.21
C GLY A 193 20.15 3.34 6.82
N ARG A 194 19.66 4.49 6.33
CA ARG A 194 20.49 5.68 6.08
C ARG A 194 21.07 6.26 7.37
N GLY A 195 20.27 6.35 8.44
CA GLY A 195 20.74 6.80 9.75
C GLY A 195 21.84 5.89 10.33
N MET A 196 21.68 4.58 10.18
CA MET A 196 22.71 3.60 10.55
C MET A 196 23.99 3.79 9.74
N PHE A 197 23.88 3.98 8.42
CA PHE A 197 25.04 4.25 7.57
C PHE A 197 25.77 5.52 8.00
N ILE A 198 25.05 6.64 8.19
CA ILE A 198 25.65 7.90 8.66
C ILE A 198 26.33 7.71 10.02
N GLY A 199 25.67 7.04 10.97
CA GLY A 199 26.25 6.75 12.29
C GLY A 199 27.52 5.90 12.19
N ALA A 200 27.52 4.86 11.35
CA ALA A 200 28.69 4.01 11.12
C ALA A 200 29.83 4.76 10.41
N THR A 201 29.52 5.62 9.44
CA THR A 201 30.52 6.48 8.77
C THR A 201 31.16 7.46 9.76
N VAL A 202 30.36 8.12 10.59
CA VAL A 202 30.88 9.03 11.64
C VAL A 202 31.75 8.26 12.64
N HIS A 203 31.27 7.10 13.11
CA HIS A 203 32.04 6.23 13.99
C HIS A 203 33.40 5.85 13.39
N GLY A 204 33.39 5.30 12.17
CA GLY A 204 34.61 4.88 11.47
C GLY A 204 35.56 6.04 11.18
N ALA A 205 35.05 7.19 10.73
CA ALA A 205 35.87 8.36 10.44
C ALA A 205 36.56 8.93 11.68
N LEU A 206 35.83 9.05 12.80
CA LEU A 206 36.41 9.49 14.07
C LEU A 206 37.45 8.49 14.60
N TRP A 207 37.19 7.20 14.42
CA TRP A 207 38.11 6.15 14.83
C TRP A 207 39.42 6.16 14.01
N ILE A 208 39.31 6.32 12.68
CA ILE A 208 40.45 6.49 11.79
C ILE A 208 41.24 7.76 12.15
N ASN A 209 40.57 8.88 12.42
CA ASN A 209 41.24 10.11 12.84
C ASN A 209 42.07 9.90 14.11
N ASN A 210 41.51 9.23 15.12
CA ASN A 210 42.26 8.90 16.34
C ASN A 210 43.51 8.05 16.03
N HIS A 211 43.42 7.09 15.11
CA HIS A 211 44.58 6.25 14.73
C HIS A 211 45.67 7.08 14.07
N ILE A 212 45.29 8.01 13.19
CA ILE A 212 46.23 8.93 12.55
C ILE A 212 46.89 9.85 13.58
N VAL A 213 46.11 10.43 14.49
CA VAL A 213 46.62 11.36 15.52
C VAL A 213 47.56 10.67 16.51
N PHE A 214 47.26 9.43 16.91
CA PHE A 214 48.07 8.66 17.85
C PHE A 214 49.15 7.79 17.18
N GLY A 215 49.29 7.84 15.85
CA GLY A 215 50.29 7.06 15.11
C GLY A 215 50.07 5.53 15.17
N LEU A 216 48.82 5.09 15.31
CA LEU A 216 48.43 3.69 15.39
C LEU A 216 48.06 3.14 13.99
N PRO A 217 48.34 1.86 13.69
CA PRO A 217 47.90 1.25 12.44
C PRO A 217 46.37 1.16 12.38
N ILE A 218 45.76 1.55 11.25
CA ILE A 218 44.31 1.50 11.05
C ILE A 218 43.81 0.05 10.96
N ILE A 219 44.63 -0.84 10.43
CA ILE A 219 44.35 -2.27 10.29
C ILE A 219 45.43 -3.01 11.07
N GLY A 220 45.05 -3.67 12.16
CA GLY A 220 45.93 -4.57 12.89
C GLY A 220 45.18 -5.48 13.84
N GLN A 221 44.50 -4.90 14.83
CA GLN A 221 43.78 -5.71 15.82
C GLN A 221 42.51 -6.31 15.22
N GLN A 222 42.12 -7.50 15.71
CA GLN A 222 40.91 -8.20 15.26
C GLN A 222 39.68 -7.28 15.25
N LYS A 223 39.54 -6.42 16.27
CA LYS A 223 38.44 -5.45 16.40
C LYS A 223 38.42 -4.44 15.24
N GLU A 224 39.57 -3.96 14.80
CA GLU A 224 39.74 -2.96 13.75
C GLU A 224 39.44 -3.57 12.40
N THR A 225 40.06 -4.72 12.11
CA THR A 225 39.88 -5.45 10.86
C THR A 225 38.43 -5.85 10.65
N SER A 226 37.77 -6.38 11.69
CA SER A 226 36.34 -6.73 11.62
C SER A 226 35.43 -5.50 11.53
N GLY A 227 35.82 -4.36 12.11
CA GLY A 227 35.10 -3.08 11.97
C GLY A 227 35.15 -2.54 10.54
N VAL A 228 36.33 -2.55 9.91
CA VAL A 228 36.50 -2.17 8.50
C VAL A 228 35.73 -3.13 7.59
N ALA A 229 35.78 -4.43 7.86
CA ALA A 229 35.01 -5.43 7.12
C ALA A 229 33.49 -5.19 7.25
N ALA A 230 32.98 -4.96 8.46
CA ALA A 230 31.56 -4.67 8.69
C ALA A 230 31.11 -3.40 7.96
N TYR A 231 31.93 -2.33 8.00
CA TYR A 231 31.65 -1.11 7.27
C TYR A 231 31.67 -1.31 5.75
N GLY A 232 32.62 -2.11 5.23
CA GLY A 232 32.66 -2.49 3.82
C GLY A 232 31.40 -3.21 3.34
N VAL A 233 30.92 -4.19 4.12
CA VAL A 233 29.65 -4.88 3.83
C VAL A 233 28.47 -3.90 3.87
N LEU A 234 28.43 -3.01 4.86
CA LEU A 234 27.39 -1.98 4.96
C LEU A 234 27.39 -1.03 3.74
N CYS A 235 28.57 -0.65 3.24
CA CYS A 235 28.69 0.14 2.01
C CYS A 235 28.09 -0.60 0.81
N VAL A 236 28.38 -1.89 0.63
CA VAL A 236 27.80 -2.70 -0.46
C VAL A 236 26.27 -2.76 -0.34
N LEU A 237 25.75 -2.96 0.87
CA LEU A 237 24.30 -2.95 1.13
C LEU A 237 23.67 -1.61 0.74
N VAL A 238 24.28 -0.49 1.09
CA VAL A 238 23.75 0.85 0.79
C VAL A 238 23.83 1.17 -0.71
N LEU A 239 24.98 0.91 -1.34
CA LEU A 239 25.22 1.19 -2.76
C LEU A 239 24.22 0.43 -3.64
N THR A 240 24.04 -0.87 -3.40
CA THR A 240 23.07 -1.69 -4.16
C THR A 240 21.63 -1.29 -3.86
N SER A 241 21.36 -0.63 -2.73
CA SER A 241 20.02 -0.17 -2.32
C SER A 241 19.58 1.17 -2.93
N PHE A 242 20.41 1.81 -3.77
CA PHE A 242 20.00 3.04 -4.46
C PHE A 242 18.89 2.80 -5.47
N ARG A 243 17.98 3.77 -5.61
CA ARG A 243 16.77 3.66 -6.46
C ARG A 243 17.08 3.30 -7.92
N PRO A 244 18.08 3.90 -8.60
CA PRO A 244 18.39 3.54 -9.99
C PRO A 244 18.85 2.08 -10.12
N ILE A 245 19.77 1.65 -9.25
CA ILE A 245 20.32 0.28 -9.27
C ILE A 245 19.22 -0.74 -9.00
N ARG A 246 18.39 -0.50 -7.98
CA ARG A 246 17.26 -1.38 -7.65
C ARG A 246 16.20 -1.50 -8.73
N ARG A 247 15.99 -0.44 -9.53
CA ARG A 247 15.03 -0.44 -10.63
C ARG A 247 15.53 -1.26 -11.82
N LEU A 248 16.82 -1.18 -12.11
CA LEU A 248 17.43 -1.89 -13.24
C LEU A 248 17.79 -3.34 -12.92
N PHE A 249 18.28 -3.61 -11.70
CA PHE A 249 18.81 -4.91 -11.28
C PHE A 249 18.18 -5.38 -9.97
N TYR A 250 16.84 -5.47 -9.93
CA TYR A 250 16.11 -5.83 -8.71
C TYR A 250 16.51 -7.19 -8.14
N GLN A 251 16.67 -8.21 -8.99
CA GLN A 251 17.01 -9.57 -8.54
C GLN A 251 18.40 -9.61 -7.88
N SER A 252 19.41 -9.01 -8.51
CA SER A 252 20.75 -8.91 -7.95
C SER A 252 20.76 -8.11 -6.65
N PHE A 253 20.04 -6.98 -6.61
CA PHE A 253 19.85 -6.21 -5.37
C PHE A 253 19.27 -7.10 -4.26
N PHE A 254 18.20 -7.84 -4.52
CA PHE A 254 17.54 -8.66 -3.51
C PHE A 254 18.49 -9.72 -2.93
N ILE A 255 19.22 -10.43 -3.79
CA ILE A 255 20.17 -11.47 -3.39
C ILE A 255 21.31 -10.86 -2.57
N ILE A 256 21.95 -9.80 -3.07
CA ILE A 256 23.06 -9.14 -2.37
C ILE A 256 22.59 -8.57 -1.03
N HIS A 257 21.39 -8.01 -0.97
CA HIS A 257 20.85 -7.43 0.25
C HIS A 257 20.58 -8.50 1.31
N VAL A 258 19.99 -9.63 0.92
CA VAL A 258 19.69 -10.75 1.84
C VAL A 258 20.97 -11.42 2.35
N LEU A 259 21.90 -11.78 1.45
CA LEU A 259 23.16 -12.40 1.87
C LEU A 259 24.06 -11.41 2.62
N GLY A 260 24.05 -10.14 2.20
CA GLY A 260 24.85 -9.07 2.78
C GLY A 260 24.44 -8.73 4.20
N TYR A 261 23.14 -8.74 4.58
CA TYR A 261 22.78 -8.48 5.97
C TYR A 261 23.22 -9.61 6.90
N VAL A 262 23.22 -10.87 6.43
CA VAL A 262 23.74 -12.01 7.19
C VAL A 262 25.24 -11.85 7.42
N ALA A 263 26.00 -11.52 6.36
CA ALA A 263 27.42 -11.22 6.48
C ALA A 263 27.70 -10.02 7.39
N PHE A 264 26.85 -8.99 7.35
CA PHE A 264 26.96 -7.82 8.22
C PHE A 264 26.73 -8.18 9.70
N PHE A 265 25.77 -9.05 10.00
CA PHE A 265 25.51 -9.52 11.37
C PHE A 265 26.67 -10.34 11.92
N VAL A 266 27.27 -11.20 11.10
CA VAL A 266 28.45 -11.98 11.52
C VAL A 266 29.63 -11.04 11.81
N THR A 267 29.94 -10.14 10.87
CA THR A 267 31.08 -9.22 11.00
C THR A 267 30.91 -8.24 12.17
N ILE A 268 29.71 -7.74 12.45
CA ILE A 268 29.48 -6.84 13.59
C ILE A 268 29.58 -7.55 14.95
N CYS A 269 29.20 -8.83 15.03
CA CYS A 269 29.36 -9.63 16.26
C CYS A 269 30.85 -9.87 16.57
N TYR A 270 31.69 -10.06 15.55
CA TYR A 270 33.14 -10.13 15.73
C TYR A 270 33.77 -8.77 16.07
N HIS A 271 33.18 -7.67 15.58
CA HIS A 271 33.66 -6.33 15.87
C HIS A 271 33.41 -5.90 17.32
N THR A 272 32.25 -6.24 17.91
CA THR A 272 31.92 -5.78 19.26
C THR A 272 30.93 -6.68 19.98
N ILE A 273 31.26 -7.04 21.23
CA ILE A 273 30.38 -7.79 22.13
C ILE A 273 29.08 -7.03 22.46
N TYR A 274 29.13 -5.69 22.38
CA TYR A 274 27.98 -4.83 22.65
C TYR A 274 26.89 -4.89 21.57
N ALA A 275 27.17 -5.52 20.42
CA ALA A 275 26.18 -5.74 19.36
C ALA A 275 25.16 -6.84 19.74
N SER A 276 25.56 -7.85 20.53
CA SER A 276 24.76 -9.05 20.79
C SER A 276 23.31 -8.77 21.24
N PRO A 277 23.04 -7.89 22.24
CA PRO A 277 21.67 -7.58 22.65
C PRO A 277 20.79 -6.96 21.54
N TRP A 278 21.41 -6.32 20.54
CA TRP A 278 20.73 -5.61 19.46
C TRP A 278 20.48 -6.48 18.22
N ILE A 279 21.08 -7.68 18.17
CA ILE A 279 20.86 -8.67 17.10
C ILE A 279 19.58 -9.50 17.35
N PHE A 280 19.23 -9.74 18.61
CA PHE A 280 18.05 -10.55 18.95
C PHE A 280 16.72 -9.96 18.47
N PRO A 281 16.43 -8.65 18.61
CA PRO A 281 15.15 -8.10 18.13
C PRO A 281 14.96 -8.22 16.60
N PRO A 282 15.94 -7.90 15.74
CA PRO A 282 15.88 -8.21 14.31
C PRO A 282 15.56 -9.67 14.01
N LEU A 283 16.25 -10.60 14.69
CA LEU A 283 16.07 -12.03 14.48
C LEU A 283 14.66 -12.47 14.90
N ALA A 284 14.14 -11.93 16.01
CA ALA A 284 12.78 -12.17 16.45
C ALA A 284 11.74 -11.65 15.45
N PHE A 285 11.87 -10.40 14.98
CA PHE A 285 10.94 -9.82 14.01
C PHE A 285 10.96 -10.57 12.68
N TYR A 286 12.15 -10.87 12.15
CA TYR A 286 12.28 -11.57 10.88
C TYR A 286 11.87 -13.04 10.98
N GLY A 287 12.25 -13.73 12.07
CA GLY A 287 11.84 -15.10 12.34
C GLY A 287 10.33 -15.22 12.48
N PHE A 288 9.69 -14.30 13.19
CA PHE A 288 8.22 -14.25 13.29
C PHE A 288 7.55 -14.01 11.93
N ASP A 289 8.10 -13.11 11.11
CA ASP A 289 7.61 -12.88 9.75
C ASP A 289 7.71 -14.14 8.88
N ILE A 290 8.84 -14.87 8.92
CA ILE A 290 8.99 -16.14 8.22
C ILE A 290 7.97 -17.17 8.70
N LEU A 291 7.82 -17.35 10.03
CA LEU A 291 6.88 -18.30 10.60
C LEU A 291 5.44 -18.00 10.13
N LEU A 292 5.02 -16.74 10.15
CA LEU A 292 3.70 -16.37 9.63
C LEU A 292 3.57 -16.65 8.13
N ARG A 293 4.59 -16.38 7.32
CA ARG A 293 4.54 -16.73 5.89
C ARG A 293 4.45 -18.22 5.65
N MET A 294 5.16 -19.04 6.43
CA MET A 294 5.08 -20.50 6.34
C MET A 294 3.65 -21.01 6.50
N PHE A 295 2.84 -20.42 7.40
CA PHE A 295 1.43 -20.79 7.57
C PHE A 295 0.50 -20.25 6.49
N ARG A 296 0.88 -19.16 5.81
CA ARG A 296 0.07 -18.47 4.78
C ARG A 296 0.37 -18.92 3.35
N TYR A 297 1.50 -19.58 3.10
CA TYR A 297 1.80 -20.12 1.78
C TYR A 297 0.75 -21.16 1.36
N ARG A 298 0.23 -20.99 0.14
CA ARG A 298 -0.68 -21.93 -0.51
C ARG A 298 -0.18 -22.24 -1.91
N ILE A 299 -0.19 -23.52 -2.28
CA ILE A 299 0.02 -23.96 -3.66
C ILE A 299 -1.36 -24.31 -4.20
N LYS A 300 -1.70 -23.75 -5.35
CA LYS A 300 -3.02 -23.88 -5.98
C LYS A 300 -2.87 -24.05 -7.48
N ASP A 301 -3.85 -24.72 -8.06
CA ASP A 301 -4.01 -24.76 -9.50
C ASP A 301 -4.63 -23.43 -9.98
N ALA A 302 -4.17 -22.95 -11.13
CA ALA A 302 -4.64 -21.72 -11.72
C ALA A 302 -4.73 -21.87 -13.24
N THR A 303 -5.60 -21.09 -13.86
CA THR A 303 -5.72 -21.00 -15.31
C THR A 303 -5.22 -19.64 -15.78
N LEU A 304 -4.28 -19.64 -16.72
CA LEU A 304 -3.82 -18.45 -17.41
C LEU A 304 -4.70 -18.20 -18.64
N VAL A 305 -5.29 -17.02 -18.72
CA VAL A 305 -6.09 -16.59 -19.87
C VAL A 305 -5.36 -15.43 -20.54
N HIS A 306 -4.93 -15.65 -21.78
CA HIS A 306 -4.40 -14.59 -22.62
C HIS A 306 -5.56 -13.77 -23.19
N VAL A 307 -5.71 -12.52 -22.75
CA VAL A 307 -6.78 -11.63 -23.24
C VAL A 307 -6.30 -10.80 -24.43
N ASP A 308 -5.09 -10.24 -24.31
CA ASP A 308 -4.44 -9.42 -25.33
C ASP A 308 -2.92 -9.51 -25.13
N ASN A 309 -2.14 -9.04 -26.11
CA ASN A 309 -0.68 -8.92 -26.07
C ASN A 309 -0.16 -8.11 -24.87
N ASN A 310 -1.04 -7.37 -24.20
CA ASN A 310 -0.72 -6.51 -23.07
C ASN A 310 -1.21 -7.05 -21.72
N MET A 311 -2.05 -8.10 -21.67
CA MET A 311 -2.72 -8.53 -20.45
C MET A 311 -2.93 -10.05 -20.38
N THR A 312 -2.55 -10.61 -19.25
CA THR A 312 -2.85 -12.01 -18.87
C THR A 312 -3.67 -12.01 -17.58
N LEU A 313 -4.85 -12.63 -17.64
CA LEU A 313 -5.65 -12.91 -16.45
C LEU A 313 -5.24 -14.26 -15.86
N ILE A 314 -5.20 -14.34 -14.54
CA ILE A 314 -4.81 -15.52 -13.79
C ILE A 314 -5.97 -15.82 -12.86
N HIS A 315 -6.70 -16.89 -13.14
CA HIS A 315 -7.79 -17.37 -12.29
C HIS A 315 -7.24 -18.48 -11.41
N VAL A 316 -7.07 -18.19 -10.12
CA VAL A 316 -6.65 -19.19 -9.13
C VAL A 316 -7.91 -19.89 -8.62
N HIS A 317 -7.94 -21.21 -8.74
CA HIS A 317 -9.07 -22.04 -8.33
C HIS A 317 -9.07 -22.31 -6.83
N ASP A 318 -10.24 -22.69 -6.32
CA ASP A 318 -10.48 -23.04 -4.92
C ASP A 318 -9.94 -21.97 -3.95
N CYS A 319 -10.29 -20.71 -4.21
CA CYS A 319 -9.86 -19.56 -3.41
C CYS A 319 -11.06 -18.63 -3.20
N ASP A 320 -11.90 -18.95 -2.23
CA ASP A 320 -13.18 -18.25 -1.99
C ASP A 320 -13.09 -17.15 -0.91
N ASP A 321 -12.18 -17.32 0.05
CA ASP A 321 -12.09 -16.47 1.24
C ASP A 321 -10.63 -16.23 1.66
N GLY A 322 -10.42 -15.44 2.71
CA GLY A 322 -9.13 -15.16 3.32
C GLY A 322 -8.50 -13.85 2.89
N TRP A 323 -9.21 -12.98 2.16
CA TRP A 323 -8.76 -11.61 1.85
C TRP A 323 -9.87 -10.57 1.99
N VAL A 324 -9.45 -9.32 2.02
CA VAL A 324 -10.31 -8.14 1.91
C VAL A 324 -10.03 -7.49 0.55
N ALA A 325 -11.07 -6.95 -0.08
CA ALA A 325 -10.90 -6.23 -1.34
C ALA A 325 -9.81 -5.15 -1.24
N GLY A 326 -9.10 -4.94 -2.35
CA GLY A 326 -7.97 -4.00 -2.43
C GLY A 326 -6.65 -4.53 -1.84
N GLN A 327 -6.63 -5.77 -1.33
CA GLN A 327 -5.39 -6.45 -0.97
C GLN A 327 -4.69 -7.03 -2.19
N HIS A 328 -3.40 -7.27 -2.05
CA HIS A 328 -2.56 -7.91 -3.05
C HIS A 328 -1.92 -9.19 -2.49
N VAL A 329 -1.59 -10.11 -3.38
CA VAL A 329 -0.80 -11.31 -3.07
C VAL A 329 0.52 -11.24 -3.81
N ARG A 330 1.52 -11.98 -3.35
CA ARG A 330 2.69 -12.26 -4.19
C ARG A 330 2.52 -13.64 -4.80
N LEU A 331 2.54 -13.67 -6.11
CA LEU A 331 2.36 -14.89 -6.89
C LEU A 331 3.72 -15.38 -7.37
N ARG A 332 3.95 -16.69 -7.24
CA ARG A 332 4.95 -17.41 -8.03
C ARG A 332 4.19 -18.32 -8.98
N VAL A 333 4.49 -18.23 -10.27
CA VAL A 333 3.89 -19.10 -11.28
C VAL A 333 4.94 -20.09 -11.70
N PHE A 334 4.62 -21.37 -11.68
CA PHE A 334 5.55 -22.42 -12.08
C PHE A 334 5.49 -22.61 -13.60
N PHE A 335 6.20 -21.75 -14.33
CA PHE A 335 6.31 -21.81 -15.79
C PHE A 335 7.75 -21.57 -16.25
N SER A 336 8.12 -22.19 -17.38
CA SER A 336 9.37 -21.90 -18.11
C SER A 336 10.65 -21.86 -17.25
N GLY A 337 10.74 -22.69 -16.19
CA GLY A 337 11.90 -22.74 -15.28
C GLY A 337 12.04 -21.57 -14.29
N ARG A 338 11.11 -20.60 -14.27
CA ARG A 338 11.16 -19.39 -13.41
C ARG A 338 10.47 -19.57 -12.06
N ILE A 339 10.80 -20.65 -11.34
CA ILE A 339 10.09 -21.05 -10.12
C ILE A 339 10.39 -20.19 -8.86
N PHE A 340 11.47 -19.42 -8.87
CA PHE A 340 11.91 -18.62 -7.72
C PHE A 340 11.47 -17.15 -7.78
N GLU A 341 10.90 -16.71 -8.89
CA GLU A 341 10.44 -15.34 -9.08
C GLU A 341 9.07 -15.15 -8.41
N SER A 342 8.92 -14.07 -7.65
CA SER A 342 7.71 -13.76 -6.90
C SER A 342 7.29 -12.32 -7.14
N HIS A 343 6.09 -12.11 -7.69
CA HIS A 343 5.62 -10.81 -8.13
C HIS A 343 4.34 -10.40 -7.39
N PRO A 344 4.24 -9.15 -6.89
CA PRO A 344 3.03 -8.66 -6.25
C PRO A 344 1.95 -8.37 -7.31
N LEU A 345 0.77 -8.94 -7.13
CA LEU A 345 -0.41 -8.71 -7.97
C LEU A 345 -1.61 -8.38 -7.07
N THR A 346 -2.37 -7.35 -7.44
CA THR A 346 -3.58 -6.97 -6.71
C THR A 346 -4.71 -7.93 -7.05
N ILE A 347 -5.49 -8.32 -6.04
CA ILE A 347 -6.66 -9.17 -6.24
C ILE A 347 -7.77 -8.32 -6.85
N VAL A 348 -8.28 -8.77 -8.00
CA VAL A 348 -9.22 -8.03 -8.84
C VAL A 348 -10.64 -8.08 -8.30
N ASN A 349 -11.01 -9.17 -7.63
CA ASN A 349 -12.34 -9.41 -7.08
C ASN A 349 -12.36 -9.40 -5.55
N ALA A 350 -13.55 -9.16 -4.99
CA ALA A 350 -13.83 -9.39 -3.59
C ALA A 350 -13.88 -10.91 -3.29
N PRO A 351 -13.70 -11.34 -2.02
CA PRO A 351 -13.94 -12.73 -1.64
C PRO A 351 -15.37 -13.14 -2.00
N SER A 352 -15.61 -14.40 -2.35
CA SER A 352 -16.88 -14.89 -2.89
C SER A 352 -18.06 -14.64 -1.95
N SER A 353 -17.82 -14.54 -0.63
CA SER A 353 -18.82 -14.12 0.37
C SER A 353 -19.36 -12.70 0.14
N ASN A 354 -18.53 -11.82 -0.41
CA ASN A 354 -18.76 -10.39 -0.62
C ASN A 354 -18.55 -9.99 -2.09
N SER A 355 -18.68 -10.91 -3.03
CA SER A 355 -18.56 -10.61 -4.47
C SER A 355 -19.91 -10.75 -5.15
N CYS A 356 -20.17 -9.91 -6.13
CA CYS A 356 -21.28 -10.05 -7.07
C CYS A 356 -20.90 -10.90 -8.29
N LEU A 357 -19.60 -11.15 -8.49
CA LEU A 357 -19.10 -11.93 -9.60
C LEU A 357 -19.37 -13.43 -9.41
N PRO A 358 -19.65 -14.17 -10.49
CA PRO A 358 -19.82 -15.62 -10.43
C PRO A 358 -18.46 -16.30 -10.22
N GLY A 359 -18.35 -17.14 -9.19
CA GLY A 359 -17.24 -18.08 -9.05
C GLY A 359 -16.52 -18.08 -7.70
N GLY A 360 -15.85 -19.21 -7.44
CA GLY A 360 -14.97 -19.46 -6.30
C GLY A 360 -13.50 -19.23 -6.61
N THR A 361 -13.20 -18.31 -7.53
CA THR A 361 -11.85 -18.08 -8.05
C THR A 361 -11.30 -16.73 -7.60
N MET A 362 -10.02 -16.71 -7.26
CA MET A 362 -9.27 -15.47 -7.05
C MET A 362 -8.69 -15.02 -8.39
N THR A 363 -9.15 -13.87 -8.88
CA THR A 363 -8.70 -13.32 -10.16
C THR A 363 -7.56 -12.32 -9.94
N LEU A 364 -6.44 -12.53 -10.64
CA LEU A 364 -5.29 -11.63 -10.70
C LEU A 364 -5.08 -11.20 -12.15
N ALA A 365 -4.53 -10.00 -12.35
CA ALA A 365 -4.24 -9.50 -13.70
C ALA A 365 -2.79 -9.03 -13.80
N ALA A 366 -2.05 -9.57 -14.78
CA ALA A 366 -0.66 -9.26 -15.04
C ALA A 366 -0.52 -8.52 -16.37
N ARG A 367 -0.17 -7.23 -16.30
CA ARG A 367 0.08 -6.40 -17.49
C ARG A 367 1.49 -6.67 -18.04
N ALA A 368 1.61 -6.93 -19.35
CA ALA A 368 2.86 -7.29 -20.03
C ALA A 368 3.78 -6.07 -20.25
N ILE A 369 4.45 -5.60 -19.19
CA ILE A 369 5.40 -4.47 -19.21
C ILE A 369 6.81 -4.94 -18.84
N GLY A 370 6.92 -5.71 -17.75
CA GLY A 370 8.19 -6.23 -17.24
C GLY A 370 8.72 -7.38 -18.07
N ASP A 371 9.95 -7.79 -17.79
CA ASP A 371 10.52 -9.04 -18.30
C ASP A 371 9.66 -10.25 -17.91
N TRP A 372 9.31 -10.40 -16.62
CA TRP A 372 8.51 -11.52 -16.14
C TRP A 372 7.11 -11.55 -16.76
N SER A 373 6.39 -10.42 -16.75
CA SER A 373 5.01 -10.39 -17.22
C SER A 373 4.88 -10.49 -18.75
N ARG A 374 5.89 -10.04 -19.51
CA ARG A 374 5.97 -10.31 -20.96
C ARG A 374 6.18 -11.80 -21.26
N HIS A 375 7.09 -12.46 -20.54
CA HIS A 375 7.28 -13.90 -20.72
C HIS A 375 6.06 -14.71 -20.28
N LEU A 376 5.36 -14.29 -19.21
CA LEU A 376 4.10 -14.92 -18.80
C LEU A 376 3.04 -14.81 -19.89
N ASN A 377 2.90 -13.64 -20.51
CA ASN A 377 1.95 -13.41 -21.59
C ASN A 377 2.29 -14.21 -22.85
N GLN A 378 3.56 -14.24 -23.26
CA GLN A 378 4.04 -15.05 -24.37
C GLN A 378 3.84 -16.55 -24.13
N TYR A 379 4.09 -17.01 -22.90
CA TYR A 379 3.86 -18.40 -22.52
C TYR A 379 2.38 -18.76 -22.60
N ALA A 380 1.50 -17.92 -22.05
CA ALA A 380 0.06 -18.13 -22.11
C ALA A 380 -0.45 -18.17 -23.56
N LEU A 381 0.06 -17.28 -24.42
CA LEU A 381 -0.27 -17.27 -25.85
C LEU A 381 0.17 -18.56 -26.55
N ALA A 382 1.44 -18.95 -26.40
CA ALA A 382 2.01 -20.12 -27.08
C ALA A 382 1.39 -21.45 -26.61
N GLU A 383 1.04 -21.57 -25.33
CA GLU A 383 0.32 -22.74 -24.82
C GLU A 383 -1.16 -22.75 -25.24
N GLN A 384 -1.81 -21.59 -25.29
CA GLN A 384 -3.19 -21.49 -25.76
C GLN A 384 -3.30 -21.88 -27.25
N GLU A 385 -2.39 -21.40 -28.10
CA GLU A 385 -2.31 -21.79 -29.51
C GLU A 385 -2.08 -23.31 -29.69
N ARG A 386 -1.28 -23.93 -28.81
CA ARG A 386 -1.06 -25.39 -28.81
C ARG A 386 -2.29 -26.18 -28.34
N ASN A 387 -3.03 -25.67 -27.37
CA ASN A 387 -4.18 -26.34 -26.78
C ASN A 387 -5.48 -26.15 -27.57
N HIS A 388 -5.54 -25.16 -28.47
CA HIS A 388 -6.69 -24.94 -29.37
C HIS A 388 -7.04 -26.18 -30.22
N GLU A 389 -6.13 -27.14 -30.38
CA GLU A 389 -6.39 -28.40 -31.08
C GLU A 389 -7.05 -29.50 -30.22
N LYS A 390 -7.17 -29.34 -28.88
CA LYS A 390 -7.52 -30.46 -27.99
C LYS A 390 -8.64 -30.22 -26.96
N ASP A 391 -8.96 -29.00 -26.54
CA ASP A 391 -10.05 -28.76 -25.57
C ASP A 391 -10.77 -27.40 -25.76
N GLU A 392 -12.07 -27.34 -25.47
CA GLU A 392 -12.92 -26.13 -25.50
C GLU A 392 -12.71 -25.19 -24.29
N GLN A 393 -11.83 -25.52 -23.34
CA GLN A 393 -11.62 -24.70 -22.15
C GLN A 393 -10.74 -23.47 -22.45
N PRO A 394 -11.19 -22.24 -22.10
CA PRO A 394 -10.44 -21.03 -22.37
C PRO A 394 -9.32 -20.85 -21.33
N GLY A 395 -8.17 -21.48 -21.55
CA GLY A 395 -6.94 -21.12 -20.85
C GLY A 395 -5.95 -22.25 -20.58
N VAL A 396 -4.78 -21.86 -20.08
CA VAL A 396 -3.62 -22.73 -19.86
C VAL A 396 -3.53 -23.09 -18.38
N PRO A 397 -3.65 -24.37 -18.00
CA PRO A 397 -3.53 -24.79 -16.61
C PRO A 397 -2.08 -24.69 -16.14
N VAL A 398 -1.87 -24.10 -14.96
CA VAL A 398 -0.56 -23.95 -14.31
C VAL A 398 -0.71 -24.09 -12.80
N GLN A 399 0.38 -24.42 -12.12
CA GLN A 399 0.45 -24.34 -10.67
C GLN A 399 1.06 -23.02 -10.21
N VAL A 400 0.49 -22.46 -9.14
CA VAL A 400 0.92 -21.20 -8.54
C VAL A 400 1.13 -21.34 -7.04
N MET A 401 2.09 -20.59 -6.52
CA MET A 401 2.32 -20.43 -5.08
C MET A 401 1.97 -19.01 -4.66
N ILE A 402 1.08 -18.89 -3.68
CA ILE A 402 0.49 -17.65 -3.20
C ILE A 402 1.09 -17.30 -1.84
N ASP A 403 1.55 -16.05 -1.71
CA ASP A 403 2.01 -15.44 -0.46
C ASP A 403 1.11 -14.23 -0.14
N GLY A 404 0.36 -14.28 0.96
CA GLY A 404 -0.49 -13.16 1.38
C GLY A 404 -1.82 -13.59 1.98
N PRO A 405 -2.84 -12.72 1.95
CA PRO A 405 -2.88 -11.37 1.37
C PRO A 405 -2.11 -10.28 2.14
N TYR A 406 -1.78 -9.18 1.46
CA TYR A 406 -1.09 -8.01 2.01
C TYR A 406 -1.75 -6.69 1.60
N GLY A 407 -1.46 -5.63 2.35
CA GLY A 407 -1.98 -4.29 2.11
C GLY A 407 -3.48 -4.19 2.38
N GLY A 408 -4.20 -3.46 1.52
CA GLY A 408 -5.63 -3.24 1.60
C GLY A 408 -5.98 -1.75 1.72
N SER A 409 -7.26 -1.44 1.58
CA SER A 409 -7.73 -0.06 1.75
C SER A 409 -7.77 0.35 3.23
N SER A 410 -7.24 1.54 3.53
CA SER A 410 -7.41 2.21 4.83
C SER A 410 -8.78 2.88 4.97
N VAL A 411 -9.50 2.99 3.85
CA VAL A 411 -10.82 3.62 3.76
C VAL A 411 -11.85 2.51 3.53
N ASP A 412 -12.83 2.39 4.43
CA ASP A 412 -14.00 1.55 4.19
C ASP A 412 -15.04 2.36 3.41
N LEU A 413 -15.31 1.97 2.18
CA LEU A 413 -16.28 2.64 1.33
C LEU A 413 -17.69 2.69 1.95
N GLY A 414 -18.05 1.68 2.75
CA GLY A 414 -19.35 1.59 3.42
C GLY A 414 -19.58 2.65 4.50
N ASP A 415 -18.53 3.31 4.98
CA ASP A 415 -18.65 4.40 5.96
C ASP A 415 -19.08 5.74 5.33
N TYR A 416 -19.00 5.84 3.99
CA TYR A 416 -19.24 7.07 3.23
C TYR A 416 -20.48 6.94 2.33
N GLU A 417 -21.28 8.01 2.26
CA GLU A 417 -22.47 8.08 1.40
C GLU A 417 -22.11 8.20 -0.08
N SER A 418 -21.04 8.94 -0.37
CA SER A 418 -20.53 9.18 -1.73
C SER A 418 -19.16 8.55 -1.91
N VAL A 419 -18.96 7.82 -3.01
CA VAL A 419 -17.69 7.17 -3.30
C VAL A 419 -17.19 7.59 -4.68
N LEU A 420 -15.91 7.98 -4.75
CA LEU A 420 -15.19 8.26 -5.99
C LEU A 420 -14.04 7.25 -6.15
N LEU A 421 -14.13 6.41 -7.18
CA LEU A 421 -13.09 5.46 -7.54
C LEU A 421 -12.39 5.95 -8.81
N VAL A 422 -11.07 6.19 -8.74
CA VAL A 422 -10.28 6.68 -9.88
C VAL A 422 -9.16 5.72 -10.24
N ALA A 423 -9.22 5.11 -11.41
CA ALA A 423 -8.26 4.14 -11.89
C ALA A 423 -7.44 4.66 -13.08
N GLY A 424 -6.16 4.33 -13.13
CA GLY A 424 -5.28 4.58 -14.29
C GLY A 424 -4.63 3.30 -14.80
N GLY A 425 -4.87 2.94 -16.06
CA GLY A 425 -4.31 1.75 -16.70
C GLY A 425 -4.67 0.47 -15.93
N SER A 426 -3.67 -0.35 -15.59
CA SER A 426 -3.83 -1.57 -14.77
C SER A 426 -4.18 -1.29 -13.30
N GLY A 427 -4.20 -0.02 -12.87
CA GLY A 427 -4.67 0.37 -11.54
C GLY A 427 -6.14 0.05 -11.29
N ILE A 428 -6.91 -0.25 -12.34
CA ILE A 428 -8.28 -0.78 -12.23
C ILE A 428 -8.38 -2.03 -11.37
N THR A 429 -7.34 -2.86 -11.31
CA THR A 429 -7.33 -4.09 -10.49
C THR A 429 -7.65 -3.82 -9.02
N PHE A 430 -7.17 -2.71 -8.45
CA PHE A 430 -7.51 -2.31 -7.08
C PHE A 430 -8.93 -1.75 -6.96
N THR A 431 -9.30 -0.83 -7.86
CA THR A 431 -10.61 -0.15 -7.78
C THR A 431 -11.77 -1.07 -8.14
N LEU A 432 -11.55 -2.07 -9.00
CA LEU A 432 -12.56 -3.04 -9.38
C LEU A 432 -12.89 -3.97 -8.21
N GLY A 433 -11.87 -4.44 -7.47
CA GLY A 433 -12.11 -5.21 -6.25
C GLY A 433 -12.84 -4.40 -5.18
N MET A 434 -12.51 -3.10 -5.06
CA MET A 434 -13.25 -2.16 -4.21
C MET A 434 -14.71 -1.97 -4.63
N LEU A 435 -14.96 -1.87 -5.94
CA LEU A 435 -16.30 -1.72 -6.51
C LEU A 435 -17.14 -2.98 -6.28
N ASP A 436 -16.58 -4.16 -6.56
CA ASP A 436 -17.22 -5.46 -6.34
C ASP A 436 -17.64 -5.64 -4.86
N ASP A 437 -16.74 -5.37 -3.90
CA ASP A 437 -17.05 -5.50 -2.46
C ASP A 437 -18.15 -4.55 -1.99
N ILE A 438 -18.16 -3.28 -2.43
CA ILE A 438 -19.18 -2.34 -1.96
C ILE A 438 -20.54 -2.60 -2.59
N VAL A 439 -20.59 -2.98 -3.87
CA VAL A 439 -21.82 -3.34 -4.58
C VAL A 439 -22.44 -4.58 -3.94
N ALA A 440 -21.64 -5.63 -3.71
CA ALA A 440 -22.11 -6.84 -3.05
C ALA A 440 -22.59 -6.59 -1.61
N ARG A 441 -21.88 -5.75 -0.83
CA ARG A 441 -22.33 -5.40 0.53
C ARG A 441 -23.64 -4.63 0.55
N CYS A 442 -23.83 -3.70 -0.38
CA CYS A 442 -25.05 -2.89 -0.45
C CYS A 442 -26.25 -3.68 -0.97
N ILE A 443 -26.06 -4.50 -2.00
CA ILE A 443 -27.15 -5.17 -2.73
C ILE A 443 -27.29 -6.61 -2.28
N LYS A 444 -26.28 -7.46 -2.56
CA LYS A 444 -26.34 -8.91 -2.30
C LYS A 444 -26.48 -9.26 -0.82
N LEU A 445 -25.82 -8.50 0.06
CA LEU A 445 -25.83 -8.74 1.51
C LEU A 445 -26.82 -7.85 2.28
N GLY A 446 -27.54 -6.95 1.62
CA GLY A 446 -28.57 -6.12 2.25
C GLY A 446 -28.04 -5.16 3.34
N ARG A 447 -26.84 -4.61 3.15
CA ARG A 447 -26.17 -3.67 4.09
C ARG A 447 -25.98 -4.25 5.51
N PRO A 448 -25.24 -5.37 5.66
CA PRO A 448 -25.13 -6.11 6.93
C PRO A 448 -24.50 -5.29 8.07
N ASN A 449 -23.63 -4.32 7.74
CA ASN A 449 -22.97 -3.47 8.74
C ASN A 449 -23.62 -2.08 8.84
N GLY A 450 -24.71 -1.83 8.11
CA GLY A 450 -25.32 -0.52 7.97
C GLY A 450 -24.55 0.40 7.05
N GLU A 451 -24.06 -0.14 5.92
CA GLU A 451 -23.38 0.57 4.85
C GLU A 451 -24.20 1.81 4.42
N LYS A 452 -23.54 2.96 4.32
CA LYS A 452 -24.18 4.25 4.01
C LYS A 452 -24.13 4.62 2.54
N THR A 453 -23.34 3.91 1.74
CA THR A 453 -23.08 4.25 0.34
C THR A 453 -24.37 4.26 -0.46
N ARG A 454 -24.58 5.36 -1.19
CA ARG A 454 -25.76 5.60 -2.03
C ARG A 454 -25.37 5.90 -3.47
N ARG A 455 -24.20 6.51 -3.67
CA ARG A 455 -23.69 6.87 -5.01
C ARG A 455 -22.23 6.52 -5.17
N ILE A 456 -21.90 5.97 -6.33
CA ILE A 456 -20.56 5.54 -6.71
C ILE A 456 -20.25 6.10 -8.09
N GLU A 457 -19.23 6.95 -8.16
CA GLU A 457 -18.64 7.39 -9.42
C GLU A 457 -17.35 6.62 -9.66
N PHE A 458 -17.31 5.87 -10.76
CA PHE A 458 -16.15 5.07 -11.16
C PHE A 458 -15.52 5.66 -12.41
N ALA A 459 -14.37 6.33 -12.26
CA ALA A 459 -13.63 6.94 -13.34
C ALA A 459 -12.38 6.12 -13.71
N TRP A 460 -12.32 5.57 -14.92
CA TRP A 460 -11.19 4.77 -15.39
C TRP A 460 -10.50 5.40 -16.60
N CYS A 461 -9.21 5.71 -16.46
CA CYS A 461 -8.38 6.27 -17.52
C CYS A 461 -7.52 5.20 -18.18
N VAL A 462 -7.70 4.96 -19.48
CA VAL A 462 -6.93 3.99 -20.28
C VAL A 462 -6.30 4.62 -21.51
N ARG A 463 -5.23 4.00 -22.02
CA ARG A 463 -4.56 4.46 -23.26
C ARG A 463 -5.22 3.93 -24.52
N SER A 464 -5.88 2.77 -24.48
CA SER A 464 -6.44 2.11 -25.66
C SER A 464 -7.79 1.48 -25.31
N TYR A 465 -8.69 1.43 -26.29
CA TYR A 465 -9.99 0.77 -26.19
C TYR A 465 -9.86 -0.73 -25.91
N GLY A 466 -8.81 -1.37 -26.44
CA GLY A 466 -8.52 -2.79 -26.16
C GLY A 466 -8.39 -3.10 -24.66
N ALA A 467 -8.02 -2.10 -23.85
CA ALA A 467 -7.92 -2.27 -22.40
C ALA A 467 -9.27 -2.53 -21.73
N ILE A 468 -10.37 -2.02 -22.32
CA ILE A 468 -11.72 -2.16 -21.77
C ILE A 468 -12.14 -3.62 -21.74
N HIS A 469 -11.82 -4.37 -22.80
CA HIS A 469 -12.15 -5.80 -22.91
C HIS A 469 -11.51 -6.64 -21.79
N TRP A 470 -10.41 -6.20 -21.17
CA TRP A 470 -9.77 -6.94 -20.07
C TRP A 470 -10.69 -7.19 -18.88
N PHE A 471 -11.58 -6.24 -18.59
CA PHE A 471 -12.46 -6.28 -17.41
C PHE A 471 -13.94 -6.11 -17.76
N ALA A 472 -14.29 -6.07 -19.05
CA ALA A 472 -15.66 -5.88 -19.52
C ALA A 472 -16.66 -6.90 -18.92
N PRO A 473 -16.37 -8.21 -18.83
CA PRO A 473 -17.29 -9.17 -18.22
C PRO A 473 -17.60 -8.83 -16.76
N MET A 474 -16.58 -8.54 -15.96
CA MET A 474 -16.76 -8.18 -14.55
C MET A 474 -17.52 -6.86 -14.37
N LEU A 475 -17.24 -5.86 -15.22
CA LEU A 475 -17.97 -4.59 -15.19
C LEU A 475 -19.45 -4.77 -15.58
N MET A 476 -19.74 -5.66 -16.53
CA MET A 476 -21.10 -6.00 -16.95
C MET A 476 -21.87 -6.69 -15.80
N ASP A 477 -21.26 -7.66 -15.14
CA ASP A 477 -21.87 -8.35 -13.98
C ASP A 477 -22.17 -7.38 -12.83
N ILE A 478 -21.25 -6.45 -12.56
CA ILE A 478 -21.46 -5.40 -11.55
C ILE A 478 -22.61 -4.45 -11.98
N ALA A 479 -22.60 -3.97 -13.22
CA ALA A 479 -23.60 -3.02 -13.71
C ALA A 479 -25.01 -3.62 -13.72
N THR A 480 -25.14 -4.88 -14.15
CA THR A 480 -26.41 -5.62 -14.14
C THR A 480 -26.92 -5.88 -12.73
N ALA A 481 -26.03 -6.15 -11.77
CA ALA A 481 -26.41 -6.30 -10.36
C ALA A 481 -26.98 -5.00 -9.75
N VAL A 482 -26.60 -3.83 -10.27
CA VAL A 482 -27.02 -2.52 -9.74
C VAL A 482 -28.28 -1.97 -10.41
N ALA A 483 -28.57 -2.35 -11.66
CA ALA A 483 -29.59 -1.73 -12.51
C ALA A 483 -30.98 -1.54 -11.85
N ASP A 484 -31.45 -2.52 -11.07
CA ASP A 484 -32.80 -2.52 -10.46
C ASP A 484 -32.80 -2.08 -8.98
N THR A 485 -31.74 -1.41 -8.51
CA THR A 485 -31.53 -1.16 -7.08
C THR A 485 -31.49 0.32 -6.71
N SER A 486 -31.57 0.60 -5.40
CA SER A 486 -31.44 1.95 -4.85
C SER A 486 -30.02 2.56 -4.92
N LEU A 487 -29.01 1.80 -5.37
CA LEU A 487 -27.62 2.25 -5.45
C LEU A 487 -27.36 2.90 -6.81
N ASP A 488 -26.88 4.13 -6.81
CA ASP A 488 -26.57 4.86 -8.03
C ASP A 488 -25.10 4.63 -8.44
N LEU A 489 -24.86 3.93 -9.54
CA LEU A 489 -23.53 3.63 -10.06
C LEU A 489 -23.37 4.24 -11.45
N HIS A 490 -22.36 5.09 -11.60
CA HIS A 490 -21.97 5.67 -12.87
C HIS A 490 -20.52 5.30 -13.22
N ILE A 491 -20.32 4.71 -14.40
CA ILE A 491 -19.01 4.27 -14.91
C ILE A 491 -18.57 5.23 -16.02
N SER A 492 -17.46 5.93 -15.83
CA SER A 492 -16.87 6.84 -16.82
C SER A 492 -15.51 6.32 -17.25
N VAL A 493 -15.36 5.93 -18.53
CA VAL A 493 -14.09 5.49 -19.10
C VAL A 493 -13.52 6.57 -20.01
N TYR A 494 -12.31 7.02 -19.69
CA TYR A 494 -11.59 8.05 -20.42
C TYR A 494 -10.46 7.42 -21.22
N VAL A 495 -10.55 7.49 -22.55
CA VAL A 495 -9.55 6.91 -23.45
C VAL A 495 -8.62 8.01 -23.96
N THR A 496 -7.31 7.89 -23.68
CA THR A 496 -6.33 8.94 -23.99
C THR A 496 -5.58 8.75 -25.31
N CYS A 497 -5.73 7.62 -26.02
CA CYS A 497 -5.26 7.45 -27.40
C CYS A 497 -6.35 6.82 -28.27
N LEU A 498 -6.58 7.40 -29.45
CA LEU A 498 -7.56 6.95 -30.43
C LEU A 498 -7.05 5.69 -31.16
N CYS A 499 -7.52 4.52 -30.73
CA CYS A 499 -7.30 3.27 -31.47
C CYS A 499 -8.61 2.47 -31.48
N ASN A 500 -9.34 2.47 -32.60
CA ASN A 500 -10.58 1.72 -32.86
C ASN A 500 -11.75 2.00 -31.89
N PRO A 501 -12.54 3.07 -32.11
CA PRO A 501 -13.72 3.39 -31.29
C PRO A 501 -14.91 2.42 -31.49
N GLU A 502 -14.92 1.61 -32.56
CA GLU A 502 -16.06 0.77 -32.95
C GLU A 502 -16.24 -0.50 -32.11
N ASN A 503 -15.29 -0.84 -31.23
CA ASN A 503 -15.30 -2.10 -30.45
C ASN A 503 -15.63 -1.91 -28.95
N VAL A 504 -16.26 -0.80 -28.54
CA VAL A 504 -16.64 -0.63 -27.13
C VAL A 504 -17.76 -1.59 -26.76
N PRO A 505 -17.60 -2.46 -25.74
CA PRO A 505 -18.69 -3.31 -25.28
C PRO A 505 -19.81 -2.47 -24.66
N PRO A 506 -21.10 -2.73 -25.00
CA PRO A 506 -22.23 -1.98 -24.44
C PRO A 506 -22.47 -2.41 -22.99
N ILE A 507 -21.95 -1.63 -22.03
CA ILE A 507 -22.14 -1.84 -20.59
C ILE A 507 -23.16 -0.81 -20.06
N PRO A 508 -24.18 -1.20 -19.26
CA PRO A 508 -25.14 -0.27 -18.67
C PRO A 508 -24.47 0.80 -17.79
N ASN A 509 -24.98 2.03 -17.83
CA ASN A 509 -24.47 3.18 -17.06
C ASN A 509 -22.97 3.47 -17.28
N MET A 510 -22.44 3.10 -18.46
CA MET A 510 -21.04 3.32 -18.83
C MET A 510 -20.92 4.31 -19.99
N ASP A 511 -20.24 5.43 -19.72
CA ASP A 511 -19.88 6.42 -20.74
C ASP A 511 -18.42 6.26 -21.13
N VAL A 512 -18.13 6.17 -22.43
CA VAL A 512 -16.77 6.22 -22.96
C VAL A 512 -16.52 7.57 -23.60
N THR A 513 -15.60 8.35 -23.03
CA THR A 513 -15.26 9.69 -23.54
C THR A 513 -13.83 9.71 -24.08
N VAL A 514 -13.68 10.19 -25.32
CA VAL A 514 -12.37 10.47 -25.91
C VAL A 514 -11.95 11.87 -25.49
N CYS A 515 -11.09 11.97 -24.50
CA CYS A 515 -10.64 13.25 -23.97
C CYS A 515 -9.24 13.13 -23.35
N PRO A 516 -8.51 14.26 -23.22
CA PRO A 516 -7.38 14.29 -22.32
C PRO A 516 -7.82 13.86 -20.92
N ARG A 517 -6.92 13.19 -20.21
CA ARG A 517 -7.19 12.62 -18.88
C ARG A 517 -7.88 13.65 -17.96
N PRO A 518 -9.04 13.31 -17.36
CA PRO A 518 -9.78 14.25 -16.53
C PRO A 518 -8.99 14.65 -15.28
N SER A 519 -9.18 15.89 -14.85
CA SER A 519 -8.66 16.34 -13.57
C SER A 519 -9.46 15.71 -12.44
N VAL A 520 -8.78 15.01 -11.52
CA VAL A 520 -9.41 14.44 -10.31
C VAL A 520 -10.08 15.53 -9.47
N THR A 521 -9.60 16.77 -9.55
CA THR A 521 -10.23 17.92 -8.88
C THR A 521 -11.60 18.24 -9.45
N THR A 522 -11.77 18.10 -10.77
CA THR A 522 -13.06 18.35 -11.44
C THR A 522 -14.04 17.24 -11.10
N LEU A 523 -13.65 15.97 -11.23
CA LEU A 523 -14.48 14.82 -10.84
C LEU A 523 -14.94 14.93 -9.38
N LEU A 524 -14.02 15.21 -8.46
CA LEU A 524 -14.36 15.37 -7.04
C LEU A 524 -15.30 16.56 -6.82
N ARG A 525 -15.10 17.68 -7.51
CA ARG A 525 -15.98 18.85 -7.42
C ARG A 525 -17.38 18.51 -7.93
N ASP A 526 -17.49 17.82 -9.06
CA ASP A 526 -18.76 17.47 -9.67
C ASP A 526 -19.55 16.52 -8.78
N LEU A 527 -18.88 15.55 -8.16
CA LEU A 527 -19.49 14.68 -7.15
C LEU A 527 -19.97 15.47 -5.93
N VAL A 528 -19.22 16.48 -5.49
CA VAL A 528 -19.44 17.19 -4.21
C VAL A 528 -20.38 18.40 -4.32
N THR A 529 -20.66 18.86 -5.53
CA THR A 529 -21.43 20.10 -5.76
C THR A 529 -22.88 19.76 -6.12
N PRO A 530 -23.88 20.40 -5.48
CA PRO A 530 -25.27 20.17 -5.86
C PRO A 530 -25.52 20.68 -7.29
N PRO A 531 -26.33 19.98 -8.10
CA PRO A 531 -26.70 20.45 -9.42
C PRO A 531 -27.47 21.78 -9.34
N PRO A 532 -27.29 22.70 -10.31
CA PRO A 532 -28.04 23.94 -10.32
C PRO A 532 -29.55 23.66 -10.50
N PRO A 533 -30.43 24.50 -9.90
CA PRO A 533 -31.86 24.22 -9.80
C PRO A 533 -32.58 24.07 -11.16
N SER A 534 -32.02 24.59 -12.26
CA SER A 534 -32.58 24.49 -13.62
C SER A 534 -32.53 23.08 -14.24
N LEU A 535 -31.67 22.19 -13.75
CA LEU A 535 -31.51 20.81 -14.28
C LEU A 535 -32.36 19.77 -13.52
N SER A 536 -32.76 20.05 -12.29
CA SER A 536 -33.59 19.16 -11.46
C SER A 536 -35.00 18.89 -12.02
N ARG A 537 -35.48 19.76 -12.92
CA ARG A 537 -36.84 19.68 -13.51
C ARG A 537 -36.92 18.83 -14.78
N LYS A 538 -35.79 18.45 -15.39
CA LYS A 538 -35.74 17.65 -16.63
C LYS A 538 -35.60 16.15 -16.39
N SER A 539 -35.21 15.72 -15.19
CA SER A 539 -35.03 14.30 -14.86
C SER A 539 -36.35 13.55 -14.61
N GLU A 540 -37.49 14.24 -14.52
CA GLU A 540 -38.82 13.62 -14.37
C GLU A 540 -39.55 13.41 -15.71
N SER A 541 -39.01 13.88 -16.84
CA SER A 541 -39.75 13.92 -18.12
C SER A 541 -39.02 13.30 -19.33
N LEU A 542 -38.14 12.32 -19.11
CA LEU A 542 -37.46 11.61 -20.20
C LEU A 542 -38.00 10.17 -20.33
N ASP A 543 -39.29 10.08 -20.64
CA ASP A 543 -39.85 8.97 -21.43
C ASP A 543 -40.38 9.61 -22.72
N SER A 544 -40.10 8.98 -23.87
CA SER A 544 -40.43 9.39 -25.26
C SER A 544 -39.60 10.54 -25.86
N ASP A 545 -38.52 10.19 -26.57
CA ASP A 545 -38.49 10.24 -28.04
C ASP A 545 -37.04 10.22 -28.56
N SER A 546 -36.74 9.19 -29.34
CA SER A 546 -35.50 9.00 -30.07
C SER A 546 -35.46 9.89 -31.32
N LYS A 547 -34.61 10.93 -31.32
CA LYS A 547 -34.08 11.50 -32.57
C LYS A 547 -32.59 11.84 -32.44
N SER A 548 -31.85 11.31 -33.40
CA SER A 548 -30.45 11.55 -33.73
C SER A 548 -30.12 13.04 -33.80
N LEU A 549 -29.04 13.45 -33.13
CA LEU A 549 -28.45 14.77 -33.29
C LEU A 549 -26.95 14.63 -33.61
N GLU A 550 -26.58 15.39 -34.63
CA GLU A 550 -25.29 15.44 -35.30
C GLU A 550 -24.17 15.97 -34.39
N PHE A 551 -22.95 15.59 -34.76
CA PHE A 551 -21.68 15.99 -34.16
C PHE A 551 -21.48 17.51 -34.22
N ASP A 552 -21.30 18.14 -33.05
CA ASP A 552 -20.77 19.49 -32.92
C ASP A 552 -19.55 19.49 -31.97
N GLU A 553 -18.38 19.84 -32.51
CA GLU A 553 -17.05 19.72 -31.89
C GLU A 553 -16.76 20.77 -30.79
N GLY A 554 -17.75 21.58 -30.39
CA GLY A 554 -17.60 22.67 -29.42
C GLY A 554 -18.10 22.41 -27.99
N ALA A 555 -18.66 21.23 -27.69
CA ALA A 555 -19.49 21.00 -26.49
C ALA A 555 -18.93 20.03 -25.43
N HIS A 556 -17.60 19.82 -25.37
CA HIS A 556 -17.00 18.85 -24.43
C HIS A 556 -16.94 19.30 -22.95
N GLU A 557 -17.44 20.49 -22.62
CA GLU A 557 -17.56 21.01 -21.24
C GLU A 557 -19.01 20.95 -20.69
N ILE A 558 -19.85 20.05 -21.23
CA ILE A 558 -21.16 19.77 -20.63
C ILE A 558 -20.97 18.96 -19.34
N CYS A 559 -20.79 19.72 -18.25
CA CYS A 559 -21.21 19.47 -16.87
C CYS A 559 -21.48 18.00 -16.51
N ALA A 560 -20.52 17.33 -15.85
CA ALA A 560 -20.74 16.01 -15.22
C ALA A 560 -21.76 16.06 -14.04
N SER A 561 -22.28 17.25 -13.72
CA SER A 561 -23.25 17.52 -12.65
C SER A 561 -24.61 16.81 -12.81
N SER A 562 -24.89 16.11 -13.92
CA SER A 562 -26.21 15.51 -14.18
C SER A 562 -26.26 13.98 -14.19
N ARG A 563 -25.18 13.27 -13.87
CA ARG A 563 -25.11 11.80 -14.07
C ARG A 563 -25.55 10.97 -12.86
N LEU A 564 -25.39 11.51 -11.65
CA LEU A 564 -25.79 10.86 -10.40
C LEU A 564 -26.84 11.70 -9.67
N LYS A 565 -27.79 11.04 -9.00
CA LYS A 565 -28.79 11.68 -8.14
C LYS A 565 -28.09 12.36 -6.96
N TRP A 566 -28.45 13.62 -6.70
CA TRP A 566 -27.93 14.35 -5.55
C TRP A 566 -28.60 13.87 -4.26
N VAL A 567 -27.79 13.55 -3.24
CA VAL A 567 -28.28 12.87 -2.02
C VAL A 567 -28.17 13.74 -0.75
N GLY A 568 -27.62 14.95 -0.86
CA GLY A 568 -27.50 15.90 0.25
C GLY A 568 -26.10 15.98 0.86
N LEU A 569 -25.99 16.65 2.03
CA LEU A 569 -24.74 16.91 2.74
C LEU A 569 -24.70 16.14 4.08
N GLY A 570 -23.52 15.66 4.46
CA GLY A 570 -23.22 15.14 5.80
C GLY A 570 -22.99 13.63 5.91
N GLY A 571 -23.08 12.87 4.82
CA GLY A 571 -22.82 11.42 4.79
C GLY A 571 -21.38 11.00 4.47
N GLY A 572 -20.49 11.95 4.19
CA GLY A 572 -19.07 11.77 3.92
C GLY A 572 -18.76 11.38 2.47
N VAL A 573 -17.51 11.62 2.06
CA VAL A 573 -16.97 11.26 0.74
C VAL A 573 -15.72 10.37 0.87
N GLY A 574 -15.78 9.16 0.32
CA GLY A 574 -14.65 8.25 0.22
C GLY A 574 -14.02 8.31 -1.16
N VAL A 575 -12.73 8.64 -1.25
CA VAL A 575 -11.97 8.68 -2.50
C VAL A 575 -10.93 7.58 -2.50
N CYS A 576 -10.92 6.74 -3.54
CA CYS A 576 -9.89 5.73 -3.75
C CYS A 576 -9.27 5.91 -5.14
N ALA A 577 -7.97 6.15 -5.22
CA ALA A 577 -7.27 6.37 -6.48
C ALA A 577 -6.09 5.42 -6.67
N ALA A 578 -5.97 4.85 -7.86
CA ALA A 578 -5.03 3.78 -8.13
C ALA A 578 -4.41 3.91 -9.53
N GLY A 579 -3.10 4.07 -9.61
CA GLY A 579 -2.41 4.20 -10.90
C GLY A 579 -1.00 4.82 -10.81
N PRO A 580 -0.55 5.56 -11.83
CA PRO A 580 0.78 6.16 -11.83
C PRO A 580 0.91 7.27 -10.78
N GLU A 581 2.16 7.61 -10.41
CA GLU A 581 2.46 8.63 -9.40
C GLU A 581 1.80 9.99 -9.69
N SER A 582 1.64 10.33 -10.97
CA SER A 582 0.92 11.55 -11.38
C SER A 582 -0.58 11.52 -11.05
N LEU A 583 -1.21 10.34 -11.03
CA LEU A 583 -2.61 10.15 -10.67
C LEU A 583 -2.84 10.16 -9.18
N THR A 584 -2.04 9.40 -8.43
CA THR A 584 -2.13 9.40 -6.98
C THR A 584 -1.88 10.80 -6.43
N ARG A 585 -0.88 11.54 -6.96
CA ARG A 585 -0.62 12.94 -6.58
C ARG A 585 -1.78 13.88 -6.94
N ALA A 586 -2.40 13.70 -8.11
CA ALA A 586 -3.56 14.51 -8.50
C ALA A 586 -4.74 14.27 -7.54
N ALA A 587 -4.97 13.03 -7.10
CA ALA A 587 -5.99 12.70 -6.11
C ALA A 587 -5.68 13.31 -4.73
N HIS A 588 -4.43 13.23 -4.25
CA HIS A 588 -3.97 13.91 -3.02
C HIS A 588 -4.25 15.40 -3.07
N ASN A 589 -3.85 16.06 -4.16
CA ASN A 589 -4.03 17.49 -4.32
C ASN A 589 -5.51 17.88 -4.50
N ALA A 590 -6.33 17.04 -5.13
CA ALA A 590 -7.77 17.28 -5.27
C ALA A 590 -8.47 17.28 -3.91
N VAL A 591 -8.18 16.29 -3.07
CA VAL A 591 -8.75 16.16 -1.73
C VAL A 591 -8.23 17.26 -0.79
N ALA A 592 -6.95 17.59 -0.86
CA ALA A 592 -6.36 18.68 -0.07
C ALA A 592 -6.90 20.08 -0.43
N ARG A 593 -7.39 20.27 -1.66
CA ARG A 593 -7.99 21.53 -2.13
C ARG A 593 -9.41 21.76 -1.63
N VAL A 594 -10.08 20.73 -1.10
CA VAL A 594 -11.41 20.93 -0.52
C VAL A 594 -11.27 21.75 0.76
N SER A 595 -12.00 22.86 0.85
CA SER A 595 -11.91 23.74 2.02
C SER A 595 -12.33 22.99 3.29
N LEU A 596 -11.75 23.37 4.43
CA LEU A 596 -12.07 22.75 5.72
C LEU A 596 -13.57 22.87 6.05
N THR A 597 -14.19 24.00 5.74
CA THR A 597 -15.63 24.22 5.91
C THR A 597 -16.45 23.23 5.07
N ARG A 598 -16.08 23.07 3.80
CA ARG A 598 -16.78 22.17 2.87
C ARG A 598 -16.58 20.70 3.23
N GLY A 599 -15.38 20.31 3.66
CA GLY A 599 -15.12 18.93 4.13
C GLY A 599 -15.97 18.55 5.35
N VAL A 600 -16.13 19.48 6.29
CA VAL A 600 -17.00 19.28 7.47
C VAL A 600 -18.47 19.22 7.07
N GLU A 601 -18.94 20.11 6.18
CA GLU A 601 -20.31 20.07 5.64
C GLU A 601 -20.63 18.72 4.96
N LEU A 602 -19.67 18.18 4.22
CA LEU A 602 -19.83 16.89 3.54
C LEU A 602 -19.88 15.71 4.50
N GLY A 603 -19.45 15.86 5.75
CA GLY A 603 -19.36 14.77 6.73
C GLY A 603 -17.98 14.08 6.77
N GLY A 604 -16.94 14.72 6.24
CA GLY A 604 -15.58 14.20 6.16
C GLY A 604 -15.22 13.72 4.76
N ILE A 605 -13.94 13.85 4.40
CA ILE A 605 -13.39 13.33 3.14
C ILE A 605 -12.19 12.46 3.47
N ALA A 606 -12.23 11.21 3.03
CA ALA A 606 -11.11 10.30 3.15
C ALA A 606 -10.52 9.96 1.80
N LEU A 607 -9.20 9.78 1.78
CA LEU A 607 -8.46 9.38 0.59
C LEU A 607 -7.63 8.14 0.88
N HIS A 608 -7.70 7.18 -0.03
CA HIS A 608 -6.74 6.09 -0.13
C HIS A 608 -6.13 6.09 -1.53
N THR A 609 -4.81 5.96 -1.60
CA THR A 609 -4.10 5.88 -2.88
C THR A 609 -3.20 4.66 -2.95
N GLU A 610 -3.29 3.93 -4.06
CA GLU A 610 -2.39 2.82 -4.36
C GLU A 610 -1.53 3.13 -5.58
N LEU A 611 -0.21 2.94 -5.42
CA LEU A 611 0.75 3.17 -6.48
C LEU A 611 1.09 1.85 -7.15
N PHE A 612 0.78 1.75 -8.43
CA PHE A 612 1.19 0.60 -9.23
C PHE A 612 2.60 0.84 -9.75
N ALA A 613 3.48 -0.13 -9.50
CA ALA A 613 4.82 -0.11 -10.05
C ALA A 613 4.75 -0.24 -11.58
N ILE A 614 5.48 0.63 -12.28
CA ILE A 614 5.87 0.42 -13.69
C ILE A 614 7.04 -0.54 -13.70
#